data_AF-A0A661YDU8-F1
#
_entry.id   AF-A0A661YDU8-F1
#
_cell.length_a   1.000
_cell.length_b   1.000
_cell.length_c   1.000
_cell.angle_alpha   90.00
_cell.angle_beta   90.00
_cell.angle_gamma   90.00
#
_symmetry.space_group_name_H-M   'P 1'
#
loop_
_entity.id
_entity.type
_entity.pdbx_description
1 polymer ?
#
loop_
_entity_poly.entity_id
_entity_poly.type
_entity_poly.pdbx_seq_one_letter_code
_entity_poly.pdbx_strand_id
1 'polypeptide(L)'
;MNLIRSIILSCFAMLLVFEAQAEEKEYPPYYKVATVNGSMNDVARSVKTALESHDFEVIGQYNPGNNDSLVVLCYTRKDFADISL
;
A
#
# COMPACT_ATOMS: atom_id res chain seq x y z
N MET A 1 -44.65 -15.81 26.51
CA MET A 1 -44.56 -14.59 25.66
C MET A 1 -43.35 -13.73 26.00
N ASN A 2 -43.05 -13.47 27.29
CA ASN A 2 -41.93 -12.61 27.69
C ASN A 2 -40.53 -13.21 27.38
N LEU A 3 -40.36 -14.52 27.58
CA LEU A 3 -39.09 -15.21 27.28
C LEU A 3 -38.71 -15.15 25.80
N ILE A 4 -39.68 -15.41 24.91
CA ILE A 4 -39.45 -15.38 23.45
C ILE A 4 -39.12 -13.95 22.99
N ARG A 5 -39.80 -12.93 23.52
CA ARG A 5 -39.51 -11.52 23.21
C ARG A 5 -38.10 -11.11 23.66
N SER A 6 -37.66 -11.55 24.85
CA SER A 6 -36.30 -11.30 25.34
C SER A 6 -35.24 -12.00 24.48
N ILE A 7 -35.50 -13.22 23.99
CA ILE A 7 -34.59 -13.93 23.08
C ILE A 7 -34.47 -13.18 21.75
N ILE A 8 -35.59 -12.74 21.17
CA ILE A 8 -35.59 -11.99 19.90
C ILE A 8 -34.84 -10.66 20.06
N LEU A 9 -35.07 -9.92 21.15
CA LEU A 9 -34.33 -8.68 21.42
C LEU A 9 -32.82 -8.92 21.58
N SER A 10 -32.45 -10.01 22.26
CA SER A 10 -31.04 -10.39 22.46
C SER A 10 -30.36 -10.75 21.14
N CYS A 11 -31.02 -11.55 20.29
CA CYS A 11 -30.51 -11.89 18.96
C CYS A 11 -30.37 -10.66 18.07
N PHE A 12 -31.33 -9.72 18.13
CA PHE A 12 -31.27 -8.49 17.36
C PHE A 12 -30.13 -7.57 17.83
N ALA A 13 -29.97 -7.42 19.15
CA ALA A 13 -28.86 -6.66 19.71
C ALA A 13 -27.49 -7.26 19.35
N MET A 14 -27.39 -8.60 19.33
CA MET A 14 -26.18 -9.29 18.89
C MET A 14 -25.86 -9.00 17.42
N LEU A 15 -26.87 -8.98 16.55
CA LEU A 15 -26.71 -8.72 15.11
C LEU A 15 -26.16 -7.30 14.84
N LEU A 16 -26.60 -6.31 15.61
CA LEU A 16 -26.12 -4.93 15.49
C LEU A 16 -24.63 -4.78 15.91
N VAL A 17 -24.15 -5.59 16.84
CA VAL A 17 -22.73 -5.57 17.26
C VAL A 17 -21.82 -6.15 16.18
N PHE A 18 -22.29 -7.11 15.38
CA PHE A 18 -21.51 -7.68 14.27
C PHE A 18 -21.27 -6.69 13.14
N GLU A 19 -22.27 -5.85 12.78
CA GLU A 19 -22.10 -4.82 11.74
C GLU A 19 -21.12 -3.71 12.17
N ALA A 20 -21.09 -3.37 13.47
CA ALA A 20 -20.17 -2.37 14.00
C ALA A 20 -18.69 -2.79 14.02
N GLN A 21 -18.38 -4.05 13.69
CA GLN A 21 -17.01 -4.56 13.59
C GLN A 21 -16.53 -4.69 12.13
N ALA A 22 -17.38 -4.37 11.15
CA ALA A 22 -17.01 -4.31 9.76
C ALA A 22 -16.27 -2.99 9.46
N GLU A 23 -15.04 -2.86 9.97
CA GLU A 23 -14.15 -1.79 9.53
C GLU A 23 -13.68 -2.07 8.10
N GLU A 24 -14.04 -1.18 7.17
CA GLU A 24 -13.42 -1.12 5.85
C GLU A 24 -11.96 -0.68 6.04
N LYS A 25 -11.03 -1.63 5.95
CA LYS A 25 -9.60 -1.32 6.00
C LYS A 25 -9.22 -0.53 4.76
N GLU A 26 -9.09 0.78 4.90
CA GLU A 26 -8.52 1.65 3.86
C GLU A 26 -7.03 1.33 3.73
N TYR A 27 -6.68 0.52 2.74
CA TYR A 27 -5.29 0.26 2.41
C TYR A 27 -4.75 1.47 1.64
N PRO A 28 -3.75 2.19 2.16
CA PRO A 28 -3.17 3.29 1.42
C PRO A 28 -2.55 2.77 0.12
N PRO A 29 -2.64 3.51 -0.99
CA PRO A 29 -2.09 3.07 -2.28
C PRO A 29 -0.56 2.92 -2.28
N TYR A 30 0.11 3.42 -1.23
CA TYR A 30 1.56 3.35 -1.08
C TYR A 30 1.94 2.99 0.36
N TYR A 31 2.98 2.17 0.51
CA TYR A 31 3.61 1.89 1.80
C TYR A 31 4.82 2.79 2.01
N LYS A 32 4.86 3.52 3.13
CA LYS A 32 6.06 4.28 3.52
C LYS A 32 7.11 3.32 4.05
N VAL A 33 8.24 3.22 3.35
CA VAL A 33 9.34 2.31 3.73
C VAL A 33 10.40 2.99 4.60
N ALA A 34 10.63 4.29 4.43
CA ALA A 34 11.67 5.03 5.17
C ALA A 34 11.41 6.54 5.17
N THR A 35 12.18 7.26 5.98
CA THR A 35 12.39 8.71 5.85
C THR A 35 13.88 8.93 5.65
N VAL A 36 14.26 9.68 4.62
CA VAL A 36 15.67 9.97 4.29
C VAL A 36 15.85 11.47 4.12
N ASN A 37 17.06 11.95 4.41
CA ASN A 37 17.46 13.34 4.18
C ASN A 37 18.21 13.45 2.85
N GLY A 38 18.00 14.54 2.11
CA GLY A 38 18.69 14.81 0.85
C GLY A 38 17.78 15.45 -0.19
N SER A 39 18.35 15.86 -1.32
CA SER A 39 17.55 16.30 -2.47
C SER A 39 16.85 15.09 -3.11
N MET A 40 15.69 15.30 -3.72
CA MET A 40 14.98 14.21 -4.39
C MET A 40 15.81 13.55 -5.50
N ASN A 41 16.64 14.34 -6.20
CA ASN A 41 17.55 13.84 -7.24
C ASN A 41 18.65 12.94 -6.66
N ASP A 42 19.22 13.30 -5.51
CA ASP A 42 20.26 12.49 -4.87
C ASP A 42 19.69 11.21 -4.27
N VAL A 43 18.51 11.30 -3.67
CA VAL A 43 17.78 10.14 -3.16
C VAL A 43 17.41 9.19 -4.30
N ALA A 44 16.86 9.69 -5.41
CA ALA A 44 16.52 8.88 -6.58
C ALA A 44 17.75 8.18 -7.16
N ARG A 45 18.89 8.87 -7.26
CA ARG A 45 20.15 8.27 -7.70
C ARG A 45 20.62 7.16 -6.77
N SER A 46 20.56 7.40 -5.45
CA SER A 46 20.94 6.40 -4.44
C SER A 46 20.06 5.15 -4.52
N VAL A 47 18.74 5.32 -4.63
CA VAL A 47 17.78 4.20 -4.77
C VAL A 47 18.03 3.44 -6.06
N LYS A 48 18.25 4.14 -7.18
CA LYS A 48 18.59 3.51 -8.47
C LYS A 48 19.85 2.66 -8.36
N THR A 49 20.93 3.19 -7.79
CA THR A 49 22.17 2.44 -7.58
C THR A 49 21.93 1.20 -6.71
N ALA A 50 21.13 1.32 -5.64
CA ALA A 50 20.81 0.18 -4.77
C ALA A 50 20.04 -0.91 -5.52
N LEU A 51 19.02 -0.54 -6.31
CA LEU A 51 18.27 -1.47 -7.16
C LEU A 51 19.21 -2.21 -8.13
N GLU A 52 20.03 -1.47 -8.87
CA GLU A 52 20.96 -2.03 -9.87
C GLU A 52 22.02 -2.94 -9.23
N SER A 53 22.42 -2.67 -7.98
CA SER A 53 23.34 -3.55 -7.25
C SER A 53 22.75 -4.90 -6.82
N HIS A 54 21.43 -5.05 -6.94
CA HIS A 54 20.66 -6.25 -6.59
C HIS A 54 19.95 -6.86 -7.81
N ASP A 55 20.56 -6.72 -9.00
CA ASP A 55 20.10 -7.26 -10.29
C ASP A 55 18.75 -6.72 -10.78
N PHE A 56 18.25 -5.62 -10.21
CA PHE A 56 17.08 -4.93 -10.76
C PHE A 56 17.47 -4.00 -11.90
N GLU A 57 16.55 -3.83 -12.84
CA GLU A 57 16.65 -2.88 -13.95
C GLU A 57 15.64 -1.75 -13.77
N VAL A 58 16.08 -0.49 -13.85
CA VAL A 58 15.18 0.67 -13.87
C VAL A 58 14.73 0.93 -15.31
N ILE A 59 13.49 0.58 -15.61
CA ILE A 59 12.88 0.68 -16.95
C ILE A 59 12.13 2.00 -17.19
N GLY A 60 11.98 2.83 -16.16
CA GLY A 60 11.38 4.15 -16.31
C GLY A 60 11.63 5.05 -15.12
N GLN A 61 11.70 6.36 -15.37
CA GLN A 61 11.82 7.40 -14.35
C GLN A 61 11.09 8.65 -14.82
N TYR A 62 10.30 9.26 -13.93
CA TYR A 62 9.63 10.53 -14.22
C TYR A 62 9.28 11.31 -12.95
N ASN A 63 8.96 12.59 -13.13
CA ASN A 63 8.48 13.49 -12.09
C ASN A 63 6.96 13.66 -12.21
N PRO A 64 6.14 13.09 -11.29
CA PRO A 64 4.70 13.20 -11.34
C PRO A 64 4.23 14.65 -11.39
N GLY A 65 3.38 14.98 -12.37
CA GLY A 65 2.86 16.34 -12.54
C GLY A 65 3.93 17.41 -12.75
N ASN A 66 5.11 17.03 -13.28
CA ASN A 66 6.29 17.92 -13.41
C ASN A 66 6.74 18.54 -12.07
N ASN A 67 6.58 17.82 -10.96
CA ASN A 67 7.03 18.26 -9.65
C ASN A 67 8.42 17.69 -9.32
N ASP A 68 9.43 18.56 -9.23
CA ASP A 68 10.81 18.17 -8.92
C ASP A 68 11.01 17.63 -7.50
N SER A 69 10.02 17.81 -6.62
CA SER A 69 10.00 17.25 -5.26
C SER A 69 9.44 15.83 -5.22
N LEU A 70 9.04 15.25 -6.36
CA LEU A 70 8.52 13.90 -6.49
C LEU A 70 9.25 13.16 -7.61
N VAL A 71 9.66 11.92 -7.35
CA VAL A 71 10.24 11.03 -8.37
C VAL A 71 9.60 9.67 -8.25
N VAL A 72 9.24 9.09 -9.40
CA VAL A 72 8.85 7.68 -9.54
C VAL A 72 9.94 6.95 -10.30
N LEU A 73 10.36 5.81 -9.77
CA LEU A 73 11.26 4.86 -10.42
C LEU A 73 10.46 3.58 -10.71
N CYS A 74 10.29 3.24 -11.98
CA CYS A 74 9.73 1.97 -12.42
C CYS A 74 10.88 1.00 -12.65
N TYR A 75 10.83 -0.16 -12.01
CA TYR A 75 11.88 -1.15 -12.07
C TYR A 75 11.31 -2.56 -12.22
N THR A 76 12.13 -3.46 -12.73
CA THR A 76 11.82 -4.89 -12.87
C THR A 76 13.06 -5.72 -12.51
N ARG A 77 12.89 -7.03 -12.46
CA ARG A 77 13.97 -8.02 -12.38
C ARG A 77 13.58 -9.22 -13.23
N LYS A 78 14.55 -9.94 -13.75
CA LYS A 78 14.30 -11.06 -14.67
C LYS A 78 13.28 -12.08 -14.10
N ASP A 79 13.44 -12.45 -12.84
CA ASP A 79 12.53 -13.37 -12.15
C ASP A 79 11.11 -12.80 -11.97
N PHE A 80 10.94 -11.48 -11.83
CA PHE A 80 9.64 -10.82 -11.76
C PHE A 80 8.96 -10.78 -13.12
N ALA A 81 9.73 -10.51 -14.18
CA ALA A 81 9.24 -10.55 -15.55
C ALA A 81 8.77 -11.97 -15.93
N ASP A 82 9.54 -12.99 -15.55
CA ASP A 82 9.25 -14.39 -15.88
C ASP A 82 7.99 -14.93 -15.16
N ILE A 83 7.55 -14.33 -14.05
CA ILE A 83 6.29 -14.68 -13.34
C ILE A 83 5.14 -13.71 -13.63
N SER A 84 5.40 -12.62 -14.35
CA SER A 84 4.38 -11.64 -14.73
C SER A 84 3.59 -12.13 -15.95
N LEU A 85 2.29 -11.77 -15.98
CA LEU A 85 1.28 -12.26 -16.94
C LEU A 85 1.61 -11.99 -18.41
#